data_AF-I4HBZ4-F1
#
_entry.id   AF-I4HBZ4-F1
#
_cell.length_a   1.000
_cell.length_b   1.000
_cell.length_c   1.000
_cell.angle_alpha   90.00
_cell.angle_beta   90.00
_cell.angle_gamma   90.00
#
_symmetry.space_group_name_H-M   'P 1'
#
loop_
_entity.id
_entity.type
_entity.pdbx_description
1 polymer ?
#
loop_
_entity_poly.entity_id
_entity_poly.type
_entity_poly.pdbx_seq_one_letter_code
_entity_poly.pdbx_strand_id
1 'polypeptide(L)'
;MGGIGKTELARQFGWQQWQEKAYPGGICWLNAATRQPVDIGTSILDFARLHLKLTLPDEGELEEKIRYCWQNWLAGNVLIIFDDVQEYQQIKDYLPPQEEKRFQVLITTRKEYLSATITTFRVKVLKEEDALDLLRSYLKDNRIDTQIEAAKLLCQDLGYLPLALELVARLLKRRQDWKISKIRDKLAENGLDEPILEKNPKFHGEMTAERGLKAAFNLSWDELNSAPEAQILALYLSLFALAPFPKEMILDLFPDEDGDTVEEWLTDSLVHLSLVQIKVMVGTKFIPCCVATFGIS
;
A
#
# COMPACT_ATOMS: atom_id res chain seq x y z
N MET A 1 -0.21 -10.64 -7.17
CA MET A 1 1.04 -9.83 -7.21
C MET A 1 0.98 -8.61 -6.28
N GLY A 2 2.04 -8.36 -5.50
CA GLY A 2 2.22 -7.15 -4.67
C GLY A 2 2.67 -5.93 -5.50
N GLY A 3 2.58 -4.71 -4.95
CA GLY A 3 3.14 -3.50 -5.57
C GLY A 3 2.46 -2.96 -6.84
N ILE A 4 1.48 -3.66 -7.40
CA ILE A 4 0.78 -3.29 -8.65
C ILE A 4 -0.25 -2.16 -8.52
N GLY A 5 -0.50 -1.66 -7.30
CA GLY A 5 -1.41 -0.53 -7.08
C GLY A 5 -2.89 -0.86 -6.86
N LYS A 6 -3.26 -2.10 -6.48
CA LYS A 6 -4.67 -2.46 -6.19
C LYS A 6 -5.31 -1.58 -5.10
N THR A 7 -4.60 -1.41 -3.98
CA THR A 7 -5.02 -0.54 -2.87
C THR A 7 -5.12 0.91 -3.32
N GLU A 8 -4.16 1.39 -4.12
CA GLU A 8 -4.21 2.76 -4.66
C GLU A 8 -5.38 2.97 -5.60
N LEU A 9 -5.65 2.01 -6.50
CA LEU A 9 -6.78 2.06 -7.43
C LEU A 9 -8.11 2.11 -6.68
N ALA A 10 -8.28 1.27 -5.66
CA ALA A 10 -9.47 1.29 -4.81
C ALA A 10 -9.61 2.63 -4.07
N ARG A 11 -8.48 3.22 -3.61
CA ARG A 11 -8.46 4.52 -2.94
C ARG A 11 -8.88 5.65 -3.87
N GLN A 12 -8.31 5.73 -5.07
CA GLN A 12 -8.66 6.73 -6.06
C GLN A 12 -10.12 6.59 -6.51
N PHE A 13 -10.59 5.36 -6.71
CA PHE A 13 -12.00 5.09 -6.98
C PHE A 13 -12.89 5.61 -5.85
N GLY A 14 -12.63 5.23 -4.60
CA GLY A 14 -13.40 5.72 -3.45
C GLY A 14 -13.40 7.25 -3.34
N TRP A 15 -12.25 7.89 -3.56
CA TRP A 15 -12.12 9.35 -3.53
C TRP A 15 -12.94 10.03 -4.63
N GLN A 16 -12.83 9.54 -5.88
CA GLN A 16 -13.61 10.06 -7.00
C GLN A 16 -15.11 9.93 -6.73
N GLN A 17 -15.55 8.76 -6.27
CA GLN A 17 -16.95 8.50 -6.00
C GLN A 17 -17.50 9.34 -4.83
N TRP A 18 -16.66 9.65 -3.85
CA TRP A 18 -16.98 10.59 -2.78
C TRP A 18 -17.18 12.02 -3.32
N GLN A 19 -16.27 12.49 -4.19
CA GLN A 19 -16.41 13.81 -4.82
C GLN A 19 -17.66 13.92 -5.69
N GLU A 20 -18.00 12.85 -6.42
CA GLU A 20 -19.21 12.75 -7.24
C GLU A 20 -20.50 12.56 -6.43
N LYS A 21 -20.40 12.37 -5.11
CA LYS A 21 -21.52 12.08 -4.19
C LYS A 21 -22.33 10.85 -4.62
N ALA A 22 -21.69 9.87 -5.24
CA ALA A 22 -22.34 8.66 -5.76
C ALA A 22 -22.85 7.72 -4.63
N TYR A 23 -22.22 7.78 -3.46
CA TYR A 23 -22.56 6.98 -2.27
C TYR A 23 -23.02 7.86 -1.09
N PRO A 24 -24.26 8.36 -1.10
CA PRO A 24 -24.79 9.21 -0.03
C PRO A 24 -24.90 8.49 1.33
N GLY A 25 -24.95 7.16 1.35
CA GLY A 25 -24.87 6.36 2.58
C GLY A 25 -23.44 6.17 3.10
N GLY A 26 -22.45 6.73 2.41
CA GLY A 26 -21.05 6.76 2.81
C GLY A 26 -20.17 5.71 2.15
N ILE A 27 -18.86 5.86 2.39
CA ILE A 27 -17.83 4.91 1.96
C ILE A 27 -17.12 4.41 3.22
N CYS A 28 -17.12 3.09 3.41
CA CYS A 28 -16.46 2.42 4.51
C CYS A 28 -15.21 1.70 3.99
N TRP A 29 -14.04 2.04 4.52
CA TRP A 29 -12.78 1.37 4.18
C TRP A 29 -12.34 0.50 5.36
N LEU A 30 -12.18 -0.80 5.11
CA LEU A 30 -11.81 -1.80 6.10
C LEU A 30 -10.54 -2.52 5.63
N ASN A 31 -9.52 -2.57 6.49
CA ASN A 31 -8.29 -3.31 6.19
C ASN A 31 -8.41 -4.75 6.72
N ALA A 32 -8.34 -5.73 5.82
CA ALA A 32 -8.52 -7.15 6.10
C ALA A 32 -7.20 -7.95 6.14
N ALA A 33 -6.05 -7.27 6.18
CA ALA A 33 -4.76 -7.94 6.27
C ALA A 33 -4.67 -8.79 7.56
N THR A 34 -4.29 -10.07 7.42
CA THR A 34 -4.26 -11.06 8.52
C THR A 34 -3.29 -10.72 9.67
N ARG A 35 -2.38 -9.77 9.47
CA ARG A 35 -1.42 -9.31 10.49
C ARG A 35 -1.91 -8.09 11.26
N GLN A 36 -3.18 -7.72 11.11
CA GLN A 36 -3.84 -6.74 11.96
C GLN A 36 -4.06 -7.36 13.36
N PRO A 37 -3.86 -6.59 14.44
CA PRO A 37 -4.17 -7.07 15.79
C PRO A 37 -5.69 -7.20 16.05
N VAL A 38 -6.53 -6.69 15.14
CA VAL A 38 -7.99 -6.60 15.29
C VAL A 38 -8.68 -7.38 14.16
N ASP A 39 -9.68 -8.18 14.52
CA ASP A 39 -10.52 -8.89 13.55
C ASP A 39 -11.33 -7.89 12.69
N ILE A 40 -11.59 -8.26 11.43
CA ILE A 40 -12.33 -7.41 10.50
C ILE A 40 -13.76 -7.15 10.97
N GLY A 41 -14.38 -8.11 11.69
CA GLY A 41 -15.70 -7.94 12.28
C GLY A 41 -15.71 -6.82 13.32
N THR A 42 -14.71 -6.80 14.21
CA THR A 42 -14.53 -5.72 15.19
C THR A 42 -14.31 -4.37 14.52
N SER A 43 -13.56 -4.33 13.40
CA SER A 43 -13.35 -3.09 12.63
C SER A 43 -14.66 -2.52 12.07
N ILE A 44 -15.62 -3.38 11.68
CA ILE A 44 -16.97 -2.94 11.25
C ILE A 44 -17.74 -2.33 12.43
N LEU A 45 -17.70 -2.97 13.60
CA LEU A 45 -18.36 -2.44 14.80
C LEU A 45 -17.78 -1.09 15.22
N ASP A 46 -16.45 -0.95 15.19
CA ASP A 46 -15.77 0.29 15.50
C ASP A 46 -16.16 1.40 14.51
N PHE A 47 -16.21 1.09 13.22
CA PHE A 47 -16.67 2.04 12.21
C PHE A 47 -18.11 2.48 12.46
N ALA A 48 -19.01 1.54 12.72
CA ALA A 48 -20.41 1.82 13.01
C ALA A 48 -20.58 2.72 14.25
N ARG A 49 -19.81 2.46 15.31
CA ARG A 49 -19.84 3.28 16.52
C ARG A 49 -19.25 4.67 16.28
N LEU A 50 -18.09 4.76 15.65
CA LEU A 50 -17.33 6.01 15.52
C LEU A 50 -17.91 6.95 14.46
N HIS A 51 -18.30 6.41 13.32
CA HIS A 51 -18.70 7.20 12.15
C HIS A 51 -20.20 7.23 11.91
N LEU A 52 -20.92 6.14 12.20
CA LEU A 52 -22.38 6.08 12.06
C LEU A 52 -23.13 6.44 13.35
N LYS A 53 -22.41 6.54 14.47
CA LYS A 53 -22.96 6.85 15.81
C LYS A 53 -24.02 5.84 16.26
N LEU A 54 -23.92 4.59 15.81
CA LEU A 54 -24.82 3.52 16.23
C LEU A 54 -24.54 3.10 17.67
N THR A 55 -25.61 2.91 18.45
CA THR A 55 -25.56 2.22 19.73
C THR A 55 -25.68 0.72 19.47
N LEU A 56 -24.56 0.02 19.57
CA LEU A 56 -24.51 -1.41 19.28
C LEU A 56 -25.16 -2.22 20.42
N PRO A 57 -25.79 -3.37 20.12
CA PRO A 57 -26.30 -4.27 21.14
C PRO A 57 -25.18 -4.76 22.09
N ASP A 58 -25.47 -4.78 23.39
CA ASP A 58 -24.53 -5.27 24.41
C ASP A 58 -24.36 -6.80 24.31
N GLU A 59 -25.47 -7.51 24.06
CA GLU A 59 -25.54 -8.97 23.91
C GLU A 59 -25.56 -9.41 22.44
N GLY A 60 -25.34 -10.70 22.20
CA GLY A 60 -25.34 -11.33 20.88
C GLY A 60 -23.95 -11.64 20.33
N GLU A 61 -23.91 -12.57 19.39
CA GLU A 61 -22.67 -12.96 18.70
C GLU A 61 -22.18 -11.85 17.76
N LEU A 62 -20.89 -11.87 17.40
CA LEU A 62 -20.27 -10.84 16.55
C LEU A 62 -21.04 -10.63 15.23
N GLU A 63 -21.46 -11.71 14.57
CA GLU A 63 -22.24 -11.67 13.34
C GLU A 63 -23.60 -10.98 13.52
N GLU A 64 -24.26 -11.15 14.66
CA GLU A 64 -25.55 -10.53 14.95
C GLU A 64 -25.40 -9.01 15.13
N LYS A 65 -24.34 -8.59 15.81
CA LYS A 65 -23.99 -7.17 15.99
C LYS A 65 -23.64 -6.51 14.66
N ILE A 66 -22.94 -7.21 13.78
CA ILE A 66 -22.62 -6.72 12.42
C ILE A 66 -23.90 -6.63 11.57
N ARG A 67 -24.78 -7.62 11.64
CA ARG A 67 -26.08 -7.58 10.96
C ARG A 67 -26.92 -6.38 11.40
N TYR A 68 -26.91 -6.07 12.70
CA TYR A 68 -27.54 -4.86 13.23
C TYR A 68 -26.94 -3.58 12.59
N CYS A 69 -25.62 -3.52 12.41
CA CYS A 69 -24.97 -2.39 11.73
C CYS A 69 -25.47 -2.22 10.29
N TRP A 70 -25.60 -3.30 9.51
CA TRP A 70 -26.09 -3.24 8.14
C TRP A 70 -27.54 -2.74 8.05
N GLN A 71 -28.40 -3.23 8.94
CA GLN A 71 -29.82 -2.83 9.00
C GLN A 71 -30.00 -1.36 9.37
N ASN A 72 -29.11 -0.81 10.21
CA ASN A 72 -29.18 0.56 10.70
C ASN A 72 -28.19 1.51 10.02
N TRP A 73 -27.58 1.08 8.91
CA TRP A 73 -26.65 1.91 8.15
C TRP A 73 -27.39 3.11 7.53
N LEU A 74 -26.69 4.23 7.38
CA LEU A 74 -27.22 5.46 6.75
C LEU A 74 -27.92 5.17 5.42
N ALA A 75 -29.01 5.91 5.16
CA ALA A 75 -29.79 5.75 3.95
C ALA A 75 -29.00 6.12 2.68
N GLY A 76 -29.35 5.48 1.56
CA GLY A 76 -28.72 5.69 0.26
C GLY A 76 -27.71 4.60 -0.12
N ASN A 77 -27.05 4.78 -1.26
CA ASN A 77 -26.03 3.84 -1.74
C ASN A 77 -24.78 3.93 -0.86
N VAL A 78 -24.18 2.78 -0.59
CA VAL A 78 -23.01 2.63 0.28
C VAL A 78 -21.92 1.84 -0.46
N LEU A 79 -20.68 2.28 -0.36
CA LEU A 79 -19.51 1.53 -0.83
C LEU A 79 -18.75 0.97 0.36
N ILE A 80 -18.61 -0.35 0.42
CA ILE A 80 -17.76 -1.04 1.40
C ILE A 80 -16.51 -1.54 0.70
N ILE A 81 -15.34 -1.13 1.15
CA ILE A 81 -14.05 -1.51 0.59
C ILE A 81 -13.34 -2.41 1.61
N PHE A 82 -13.13 -3.68 1.26
CA PHE A 82 -12.27 -4.59 2.01
C PHE A 82 -10.89 -4.66 1.34
N ASP A 83 -9.89 -4.06 1.95
CA ASP A 83 -8.53 -3.96 1.42
C ASP A 83 -7.61 -5.06 1.96
N ASP A 84 -6.80 -5.66 1.08
CA ASP A 84 -5.82 -6.71 1.34
C ASP A 84 -6.39 -8.00 1.96
N VAL A 85 -7.55 -8.43 1.45
CA VAL A 85 -8.16 -9.71 1.82
C VAL A 85 -7.28 -10.87 1.35
N GLN A 86 -6.88 -11.75 2.27
CA GLN A 86 -6.07 -12.92 1.97
C GLN A 86 -6.95 -14.13 1.65
N GLU A 87 -8.02 -14.32 2.41
CA GLU A 87 -8.94 -15.45 2.32
C GLU A 87 -10.39 -14.98 2.36
N TYR A 88 -11.24 -15.57 1.51
CA TYR A 88 -12.67 -15.20 1.47
C TYR A 88 -13.35 -15.43 2.83
N GLN A 89 -12.94 -16.46 3.55
CA GLN A 89 -13.49 -16.82 4.86
C GLN A 89 -13.27 -15.72 5.92
N GLN A 90 -12.32 -14.82 5.73
CA GLN A 90 -12.12 -13.69 6.65
C GLN A 90 -13.31 -12.73 6.64
N ILE A 91 -13.98 -12.57 5.48
CA ILE A 91 -15.00 -11.54 5.30
C ILE A 91 -16.40 -12.11 5.05
N LYS A 92 -16.48 -13.39 4.65
CA LYS A 92 -17.72 -14.03 4.15
C LYS A 92 -18.92 -13.80 5.07
N ASP A 93 -18.74 -14.02 6.37
CA ASP A 93 -19.82 -13.97 7.36
C ASP A 93 -20.14 -12.53 7.81
N TYR A 94 -19.34 -11.56 7.36
CA TYR A 94 -19.47 -10.14 7.68
C TYR A 94 -19.91 -9.27 6.51
N LEU A 95 -20.11 -9.84 5.32
CA LEU A 95 -20.59 -9.12 4.15
C LEU A 95 -22.00 -8.55 4.39
N PRO A 96 -22.33 -7.37 3.81
CA PRO A 96 -23.70 -6.88 3.82
C PRO A 96 -24.65 -7.87 3.10
N PRO A 97 -25.96 -7.88 3.46
CA PRO A 97 -26.93 -8.78 2.83
C PRO A 97 -26.97 -8.62 1.30
N GLN A 98 -26.82 -9.73 0.57
CA GLN A 98 -26.74 -9.69 -0.91
C GLN A 98 -28.01 -9.17 -1.59
N GLU A 99 -29.16 -9.30 -0.93
CA GLU A 99 -30.44 -8.80 -1.43
C GLU A 99 -30.52 -7.26 -1.39
N GLU A 100 -29.73 -6.62 -0.52
CA GLU A 100 -29.68 -5.18 -0.37
C GLU A 100 -28.77 -4.52 -1.41
N LYS A 101 -29.33 -4.27 -2.60
CA LYS A 101 -28.63 -3.66 -3.75
C LYS A 101 -28.02 -2.27 -3.49
N ARG A 102 -28.34 -1.64 -2.35
CA ARG A 102 -27.76 -0.35 -1.95
C ARG A 102 -26.30 -0.47 -1.52
N PHE A 103 -25.86 -1.67 -1.10
CA PHE A 103 -24.47 -1.94 -0.75
C PHE A 103 -23.70 -2.42 -1.97
N GLN A 104 -22.61 -1.74 -2.28
CA GLN A 104 -21.61 -2.18 -3.24
C GLN A 104 -20.35 -2.54 -2.48
N VAL A 105 -19.80 -3.72 -2.79
CA VAL A 105 -18.61 -4.25 -2.11
C VAL A 105 -17.46 -4.30 -3.10
N LEU A 106 -16.37 -3.62 -2.77
CA LEU A 106 -15.10 -3.67 -3.49
C LEU A 106 -14.08 -4.41 -2.62
N ILE A 107 -13.40 -5.41 -3.19
CA ILE A 107 -12.39 -6.19 -2.48
C ILE A 107 -11.06 -6.09 -3.22
N THR A 108 -9.99 -5.76 -2.51
CA THR A 108 -8.63 -5.93 -3.04
C THR A 108 -8.01 -7.20 -2.43
N THR A 109 -7.37 -8.01 -3.28
CA THR A 109 -6.74 -9.26 -2.85
C THR A 109 -5.53 -9.58 -3.73
N ARG A 110 -4.56 -10.30 -3.19
CA ARG A 110 -3.42 -10.83 -3.96
C ARG A 110 -3.77 -12.11 -4.71
N LYS A 111 -4.88 -12.79 -4.38
CA LYS A 111 -5.34 -14.00 -5.05
C LYS A 111 -5.87 -13.70 -6.45
N GLU A 112 -5.56 -14.57 -7.41
CA GLU A 112 -6.18 -14.49 -8.74
C GLU A 112 -7.69 -14.82 -8.69
N TYR A 113 -8.09 -15.62 -7.70
CA TYR A 113 -9.47 -16.03 -7.49
C TYR A 113 -9.78 -16.11 -5.99
N LEU A 114 -10.86 -15.44 -5.59
CA LEU A 114 -11.29 -15.36 -4.19
C LEU A 114 -12.57 -16.18 -3.92
N SER A 115 -13.57 -16.08 -4.79
CA SER A 115 -14.84 -16.82 -4.71
C SER A 115 -15.54 -16.81 -6.07
N ALA A 116 -16.38 -17.81 -6.34
CA ALA A 116 -17.18 -17.91 -7.56
C ALA A 116 -18.26 -16.82 -7.65
N THR A 117 -18.67 -16.29 -6.50
CA THR A 117 -19.75 -15.30 -6.38
C THR A 117 -19.27 -13.86 -6.56
N ILE A 118 -17.96 -13.64 -6.72
CA ILE A 118 -17.34 -12.32 -6.82
C ILE A 118 -16.84 -12.13 -8.25
N THR A 119 -17.21 -11.00 -8.87
CA THR A 119 -16.67 -10.64 -10.17
C THR A 119 -15.23 -10.15 -10.01
N THR A 120 -14.30 -10.79 -10.73
CA THR A 120 -12.86 -10.45 -10.64
C THR A 120 -12.46 -9.43 -11.69
N PHE A 121 -11.75 -8.39 -11.25
CA PHE A 121 -11.03 -7.46 -12.12
C PHE A 121 -9.52 -7.62 -11.94
N ARG A 122 -8.81 -8.11 -12.97
CA ARG A 122 -7.35 -8.26 -12.93
C ARG A 122 -6.66 -6.93 -13.25
N VAL A 123 -6.12 -6.28 -12.22
CA VAL A 123 -5.22 -5.13 -12.39
C VAL A 123 -3.94 -5.60 -13.08
N LYS A 124 -3.57 -4.90 -14.16
CA LYS A 124 -2.34 -5.16 -14.93
C LYS A 124 -1.24 -4.20 -14.48
N VAL A 125 0.00 -4.51 -14.83
CA VAL A 125 1.11 -3.55 -14.72
C VAL A 125 0.82 -2.33 -15.60
N LEU A 126 1.52 -1.22 -15.33
CA LEU A 126 1.36 -0.01 -16.12
C LEU A 126 1.76 -0.25 -17.57
N LYS A 127 1.16 0.51 -18.48
CA LYS A 127 1.71 0.64 -19.83
C LYS A 127 2.98 1.48 -19.78
N GLU A 128 3.80 1.42 -20.82
CA GLU A 128 5.02 2.22 -20.93
C GLU A 128 4.74 3.73 -20.76
N GLU A 129 3.69 4.24 -21.41
CA GLU A 129 3.27 5.65 -21.31
C GLU A 129 2.94 6.05 -19.85
N ASP A 130 2.10 5.27 -19.18
CA ASP A 130 1.69 5.51 -17.79
C ASP A 130 2.86 5.38 -16.81
N ALA A 131 3.80 4.46 -17.08
CA ALA A 131 5.01 4.28 -16.26
C ALA A 131 5.96 5.48 -16.37
N LEU A 132 6.15 6.01 -17.59
CA LEU A 132 6.92 7.23 -17.81
C LEU A 132 6.26 8.44 -17.16
N ASP A 133 4.94 8.56 -17.27
CA ASP A 133 4.18 9.64 -16.62
C ASP A 133 4.27 9.56 -15.09
N LEU A 134 4.24 8.35 -14.53
CA LEU A 134 4.51 8.16 -13.11
C LEU A 134 5.91 8.66 -12.73
N LEU A 135 6.96 8.33 -13.49
CA LEU A 135 8.32 8.84 -13.24
C LEU A 135 8.39 10.37 -13.34
N ARG A 136 7.73 10.98 -14.35
CA ARG A 136 7.65 12.44 -14.52
C ARG A 136 6.98 13.13 -13.34
N SER A 137 5.98 12.48 -12.72
CA SER A 137 5.29 13.05 -11.56
C SER A 137 6.22 13.28 -10.36
N TYR A 138 7.27 12.46 -10.23
CA TYR A 138 8.31 12.57 -9.20
C TYR A 138 9.49 13.46 -9.63
N LEU A 139 9.93 13.34 -10.88
CA LEU A 139 11.13 13.98 -11.43
C LEU A 139 10.79 15.17 -12.32
N LYS A 140 10.66 16.35 -11.70
CA LYS A 140 10.27 17.61 -12.36
C LYS A 140 11.43 18.38 -13.00
N ASP A 141 12.62 17.79 -13.02
CA ASP A 141 13.87 18.36 -13.55
C ASP A 141 14.09 18.06 -15.03
N ASN A 142 13.06 17.57 -15.75
CA ASN A 142 13.10 17.20 -17.16
C ASN A 142 14.07 16.05 -17.50
N ARG A 143 14.57 15.31 -16.48
CA ARG A 143 15.52 14.20 -16.67
C ARG A 143 14.94 13.05 -17.47
N ILE A 144 13.65 12.76 -17.29
CA ILE A 144 12.94 11.70 -18.03
C ILE A 144 12.93 12.01 -19.53
N ASP A 145 12.52 13.22 -19.91
CA ASP A 145 12.36 13.56 -21.32
C ASP A 145 13.71 13.76 -22.04
N THR A 146 14.73 14.27 -21.33
CA THR A 146 16.09 14.39 -21.88
C THR A 146 16.81 13.05 -22.06
N GLN A 147 16.36 11.98 -21.38
CA GLN A 147 16.95 10.64 -21.42
C GLN A 147 15.88 9.58 -21.73
N ILE A 148 14.94 9.88 -22.64
CA ILE A 148 13.71 9.11 -22.83
C ILE A 148 13.94 7.63 -23.14
N GLU A 149 14.93 7.29 -23.97
CA GLU A 149 15.22 5.88 -24.31
C GLU A 149 15.78 5.11 -23.11
N ALA A 150 16.61 5.75 -22.28
CA ALA A 150 17.07 5.15 -21.03
C ALA A 150 15.92 5.03 -20.01
N ALA A 151 14.99 5.99 -19.99
CA ALA A 151 13.81 5.95 -19.12
C ALA A 151 12.87 4.80 -19.49
N LYS A 152 12.63 4.56 -20.78
CA LYS A 152 11.84 3.41 -21.26
C LYS A 152 12.45 2.08 -20.81
N LEU A 153 13.75 1.93 -21.00
CA LEU A 153 14.47 0.73 -20.57
C LEU A 153 14.43 0.58 -19.05
N LEU A 154 14.55 1.68 -18.28
CA LEU A 154 14.36 1.64 -16.84
C LEU A 154 12.94 1.17 -16.44
N CYS A 155 11.89 1.65 -17.11
CA CYS A 155 10.53 1.19 -16.86
C CYS A 155 10.38 -0.32 -17.15
N GLN A 156 11.02 -0.80 -18.23
CA GLN A 156 11.05 -2.21 -18.57
C GLN A 156 11.79 -3.05 -17.51
N ASP A 157 12.97 -2.60 -17.06
CA ASP A 157 13.76 -3.24 -16.02
C ASP A 157 12.96 -3.39 -14.71
N LEU A 158 12.14 -2.39 -14.39
CA LEU A 158 11.28 -2.37 -13.20
C LEU A 158 9.93 -3.09 -13.41
N GLY A 159 9.76 -3.78 -14.55
CA GLY A 159 8.56 -4.53 -14.89
C GLY A 159 7.29 -3.68 -14.92
N TYR A 160 7.41 -2.37 -15.15
CA TYR A 160 6.31 -1.40 -15.14
C TYR A 160 5.47 -1.41 -13.85
N LEU A 161 6.09 -1.82 -12.72
CA LEU A 161 5.41 -1.91 -11.43
C LEU A 161 5.42 -0.54 -10.73
N PRO A 162 4.25 0.03 -10.36
CA PRO A 162 4.17 1.34 -9.72
C PRO A 162 5.09 1.51 -8.51
N LEU A 163 5.14 0.50 -7.62
CA LEU A 163 5.99 0.56 -6.43
C LEU A 163 7.48 0.57 -6.76
N ALA A 164 7.93 -0.24 -7.72
CA ALA A 164 9.33 -0.28 -8.13
C ALA A 164 9.75 1.05 -8.79
N LEU A 165 8.88 1.61 -9.62
CA LEU A 165 9.05 2.93 -10.23
C LEU A 165 9.14 4.03 -9.17
N GLU A 166 8.28 4.00 -8.15
CA GLU A 166 8.30 4.98 -7.06
C GLU A 166 9.62 4.93 -6.28
N LEU A 167 10.08 3.74 -5.87
CA LEU A 167 11.35 3.58 -5.15
C LEU A 167 12.52 4.21 -5.92
N VAL A 168 12.64 3.86 -7.21
CA VAL A 168 13.70 4.39 -8.08
C VAL A 168 13.56 5.89 -8.33
N ALA A 169 12.34 6.38 -8.55
CA ALA A 169 12.11 7.80 -8.78
C ALA A 169 12.47 8.65 -7.56
N ARG A 170 12.13 8.18 -6.35
CA ARG A 170 12.50 8.84 -5.10
C ARG A 170 14.00 8.84 -4.86
N LEU A 171 14.68 7.74 -5.19
CA LEU A 171 16.14 7.70 -5.16
C LEU A 171 16.76 8.70 -6.15
N LEU A 172 16.26 8.78 -7.39
CA LEU A 172 16.73 9.77 -8.37
C LEU A 172 16.49 11.21 -7.94
N LYS A 173 15.39 11.47 -7.22
CA LYS A 173 15.10 12.78 -6.64
C LYS A 173 16.14 13.17 -5.58
N ARG A 174 16.59 12.20 -4.77
CA ARG A 174 17.68 12.38 -3.78
C ARG A 174 19.04 12.52 -4.47
N ARG A 175 19.32 11.68 -5.46
CA ARG A 175 20.58 11.65 -6.23
C ARG A 175 20.45 12.49 -7.51
N GLN A 176 20.42 13.81 -7.32
CA GLN A 176 20.24 14.74 -8.45
C GLN A 176 21.38 14.66 -9.48
N ASP A 177 22.57 14.23 -9.08
CA ASP A 177 23.75 14.03 -9.91
C ASP A 177 23.72 12.74 -10.75
N TRP A 178 22.77 11.84 -10.51
CA TRP A 178 22.70 10.55 -11.20
C TRP A 178 21.92 10.62 -12.52
N LYS A 179 22.52 10.12 -13.60
CA LYS A 179 21.82 9.86 -14.86
C LYS A 179 20.97 8.60 -14.77
N ILE A 180 19.99 8.45 -15.67
CA ILE A 180 19.15 7.25 -15.74
C ILE A 180 20.01 6.02 -16.07
N SER A 181 21.04 6.14 -16.92
CA SER A 181 21.94 5.03 -17.20
C SER A 181 22.62 4.50 -15.94
N LYS A 182 23.11 5.39 -15.08
CA LYS A 182 23.80 5.03 -13.83
C LYS A 182 22.89 4.25 -12.88
N ILE A 183 21.61 4.60 -12.80
CA ILE A 183 20.69 3.86 -11.92
C ILE A 183 20.40 2.45 -12.45
N ARG A 184 20.34 2.28 -13.77
CA ARG A 184 20.18 0.96 -14.40
C ARG A 184 21.38 0.06 -14.11
N ASP A 185 22.59 0.60 -14.23
CA ASP A 185 23.83 -0.12 -13.87
C ASP A 185 23.78 -0.57 -12.39
N LYS A 186 23.34 0.32 -11.50
CA LYS A 186 23.18 0.02 -10.07
C LYS A 186 22.09 -1.02 -9.77
N LEU A 187 20.99 -1.04 -10.53
CA LEU A 187 19.98 -2.09 -10.42
C LEU A 187 20.55 -3.45 -10.85
N ALA A 188 21.37 -3.48 -11.90
CA ALA A 188 22.07 -4.68 -12.37
C ALA A 188 22.97 -5.27 -11.25
N GLU A 189 23.77 -4.42 -10.60
CA GLU A 189 24.60 -4.78 -9.44
C GLU A 189 23.77 -5.29 -8.24
N ASN A 190 22.50 -4.90 -8.14
CA ASN A 190 21.59 -5.22 -7.03
C ASN A 190 20.63 -6.39 -7.32
N GLY A 191 20.96 -7.22 -8.31
CA GLY A 191 20.28 -8.48 -8.57
C GLY A 191 19.14 -8.39 -9.59
N LEU A 192 19.08 -7.33 -10.41
CA LEU A 192 18.19 -7.29 -11.57
C LEU A 192 18.48 -8.43 -12.56
N ASP A 193 19.76 -8.77 -12.72
CA ASP A 193 20.26 -9.83 -13.61
C ASP A 193 20.35 -11.21 -12.94
N GLU A 194 19.94 -11.35 -11.67
CA GLU A 194 19.99 -12.64 -10.98
C GLU A 194 19.16 -13.71 -11.74
N PRO A 195 19.77 -14.85 -12.11
CA PRO A 195 19.04 -15.93 -12.77
C PRO A 195 18.04 -16.56 -11.80
N ILE A 196 16.75 -16.52 -12.13
CA ILE A 196 15.74 -17.30 -11.42
C ILE A 196 15.87 -18.76 -11.84
N LEU A 197 15.93 -19.67 -10.86
CA LEU A 197 15.72 -21.11 -11.08
C LEU A 197 14.39 -21.29 -11.83
N GLU A 198 14.49 -21.63 -13.12
CA GLU A 198 13.40 -21.61 -14.10
C GLU A 198 12.06 -22.12 -13.55
N LYS A 199 11.11 -21.20 -13.34
CA LYS A 199 9.70 -21.56 -13.15
C LYS A 199 8.87 -20.87 -14.22
N ASN A 200 8.71 -21.60 -15.33
CA ASN A 200 7.63 -21.50 -16.31
C ASN A 200 7.53 -20.16 -17.09
N PRO A 201 7.75 -20.16 -18.42
CA PRO A 201 7.73 -18.96 -19.27
C PRO A 201 6.43 -18.13 -19.20
N LYS A 202 5.32 -18.73 -18.78
CA LYS A 202 4.03 -18.03 -18.61
C LYS A 202 4.07 -16.88 -17.61
N PHE A 203 5.05 -16.84 -16.71
CA PHE A 203 5.16 -15.82 -15.66
C PHE A 203 6.27 -14.80 -15.90
N HIS A 204 6.84 -14.71 -17.12
CA HIS A 204 7.96 -13.80 -17.40
C HIS A 204 7.73 -12.36 -16.94
N GLY A 205 6.56 -11.77 -17.22
CA GLY A 205 6.25 -10.40 -16.77
C GLY A 205 6.15 -10.25 -15.25
N GLU A 206 5.60 -11.25 -14.56
CA GLU A 206 5.52 -11.25 -13.10
C GLU A 206 6.92 -11.43 -12.48
N MET A 207 7.76 -12.30 -13.06
CA MET A 207 9.15 -12.47 -12.64
C MET A 207 9.98 -11.19 -12.84
N THR A 208 9.82 -10.49 -13.97
CA THR A 208 10.52 -9.22 -14.21
C THR A 208 10.12 -8.17 -13.17
N ALA A 209 8.82 -8.03 -12.88
CA ALA A 209 8.36 -7.07 -11.88
C ALA A 209 8.82 -7.43 -10.45
N GLU A 210 8.91 -8.72 -10.08
CA GLU A 210 9.48 -9.14 -8.79
C GLU A 210 10.98 -8.83 -8.69
N ARG A 211 11.77 -9.15 -9.74
CA ARG A 211 13.21 -8.81 -9.78
C ARG A 211 13.44 -7.31 -9.73
N GLY A 212 12.74 -6.55 -10.56
CA GLY A 212 12.84 -5.10 -10.61
C GLY A 212 12.49 -4.47 -9.27
N LEU A 213 11.44 -4.95 -8.60
CA LEU A 213 11.08 -4.50 -7.26
C LEU A 213 12.15 -4.83 -6.22
N LYS A 214 12.66 -6.07 -6.21
CA LYS A 214 13.73 -6.49 -5.29
C LYS A 214 15.00 -5.64 -5.49
N ALA A 215 15.44 -5.46 -6.74
CA ALA A 215 16.62 -4.67 -7.07
C ALA A 215 16.43 -3.19 -6.69
N ALA A 216 15.26 -2.61 -6.95
CA ALA A 216 14.94 -1.24 -6.54
C ALA A 216 14.93 -1.06 -5.01
N PHE A 217 14.40 -2.04 -4.29
CA PHE A 217 14.41 -2.05 -2.83
C PHE A 217 15.83 -2.17 -2.28
N ASN A 218 16.62 -3.13 -2.76
CA ASN A 218 18.02 -3.31 -2.35
C ASN A 218 18.85 -2.05 -2.60
N LEU A 219 18.69 -1.42 -3.77
CA LEU A 219 19.39 -0.18 -4.08
C LEU A 219 18.98 0.98 -3.16
N SER A 220 17.70 1.06 -2.80
CA SER A 220 17.21 2.06 -1.82
C SER A 220 17.71 1.76 -0.40
N TRP A 221 17.91 0.48 -0.08
CA TRP A 221 18.50 0.03 1.18
C TRP A 221 20.00 0.37 1.24
N ASP A 222 20.74 0.16 0.16
CA ASP A 222 22.17 0.51 0.06
C ASP A 222 22.42 2.02 0.20
N GLU A 223 21.48 2.86 -0.22
CA GLU A 223 21.54 4.31 -0.01
C GLU A 223 21.59 4.68 1.48
N LEU A 224 20.94 3.87 2.34
CA LEU A 224 20.98 4.04 3.80
C LEU A 224 22.34 3.72 4.42
N ASN A 225 23.31 3.15 3.68
CA ASN A 225 24.67 2.97 4.21
C ASN A 225 25.34 4.31 4.53
N SER A 226 24.82 5.43 3.99
CA SER A 226 25.24 6.79 4.35
C SER A 226 24.55 7.36 5.60
N ALA A 227 23.57 6.65 6.17
CA ALA A 227 22.78 7.01 7.35
C ALA A 227 22.49 5.75 8.19
N PRO A 228 23.51 5.18 8.87
CA PRO A 228 23.38 3.89 9.56
C PRO A 228 22.29 3.89 10.65
N GLU A 229 22.03 5.02 11.28
CA GLU A 229 20.97 5.19 12.29
C GLU A 229 19.58 4.99 11.67
N ALA A 230 19.35 5.54 10.47
CA ALA A 230 18.12 5.30 9.73
C ALA A 230 17.96 3.83 9.31
N GLN A 231 19.08 3.14 9.01
CA GLN A 231 19.07 1.71 8.71
C GLN A 231 18.71 0.88 9.96
N ILE A 232 19.24 1.24 11.13
CA ILE A 232 18.88 0.63 12.42
C ILE A 232 17.40 0.86 12.73
N LEU A 233 16.90 2.09 12.57
CA LEU A 233 15.49 2.40 12.70
C LEU A 233 14.64 1.49 11.79
N ALA A 234 15.00 1.38 10.51
CA ALA A 234 14.30 0.49 9.59
C ALA A 234 14.30 -0.98 10.02
N LEU A 235 15.40 -1.48 10.60
CA LEU A 235 15.47 -2.82 11.16
C LEU A 235 14.53 -2.98 12.35
N TYR A 236 14.45 -2.01 13.26
CA TYR A 236 13.45 -2.04 14.34
C TYR A 236 12.02 -2.04 13.79
N LEU A 237 11.73 -1.21 12.79
CA LEU A 237 10.41 -1.18 12.16
C LEU A 237 10.03 -2.50 11.50
N SER A 238 11.00 -3.33 11.09
CA SER A 238 10.74 -4.67 10.55
C SER A 238 10.20 -5.66 11.60
N LEU A 239 10.34 -5.34 12.90
CA LEU A 239 9.81 -6.15 14.01
C LEU A 239 8.35 -5.83 14.32
N PHE A 240 7.81 -4.72 13.82
CA PHE A 240 6.43 -4.34 14.02
C PHE A 240 5.50 -5.18 13.13
N ALA A 241 4.27 -5.40 13.60
CA ALA A 241 3.23 -5.95 12.75
C ALA A 241 2.97 -4.99 11.56
N LEU A 242 2.45 -5.52 10.45
CA LEU A 242 2.01 -4.72 9.29
C LEU A 242 0.69 -3.99 9.57
N ALA A 243 0.68 -3.19 10.62
CA ALA A 243 -0.44 -2.41 11.11
C ALA A 243 0.03 -0.96 11.37
N PRO A 244 -0.88 0.04 11.29
CA PRO A 244 -0.55 1.39 11.73
C PRO A 244 -0.16 1.38 13.20
N PHE A 245 0.95 2.03 13.55
CA PHE A 245 1.37 2.23 14.93
C PHE A 245 1.67 3.72 15.19
N PRO A 246 1.45 4.21 16.42
CA PRO A 246 1.78 5.58 16.82
C PRO A 246 3.24 5.92 16.56
N LYS A 247 3.52 7.10 16.00
CA LYS A 247 4.90 7.58 15.79
C LYS A 247 5.67 7.68 17.10
N GLU A 248 5.01 7.96 18.21
CA GLU A 248 5.62 8.07 19.54
C GLU A 248 6.34 6.78 19.94
N MET A 249 5.84 5.61 19.53
CA MET A 249 6.52 4.33 19.78
C MET A 249 7.88 4.24 19.07
N ILE A 250 8.11 5.01 18.02
CA ILE A 250 9.42 5.09 17.35
C ILE A 250 10.40 5.85 18.23
N LEU A 251 9.96 6.96 18.84
CA LEU A 251 10.80 7.77 19.72
C LEU A 251 11.23 6.96 20.95
N ASP A 252 10.32 6.13 21.49
CA ASP A 252 10.60 5.25 22.62
C ASP A 252 11.67 4.18 22.33
N LEU A 253 11.96 3.87 21.05
CA LEU A 253 13.04 2.94 20.68
C LEU A 253 14.44 3.56 20.84
N PHE A 254 14.52 4.89 20.86
CA PHE A 254 15.77 5.65 20.90
C PHE A 254 15.72 6.70 22.02
N PRO A 255 15.65 6.27 23.30
CA PRO A 255 15.43 7.18 24.43
C PRO A 255 16.59 8.14 24.70
N ASP A 256 17.78 7.82 24.19
CA ASP A 256 19.00 8.61 24.35
C ASP A 256 19.20 9.63 23.21
N GLU A 257 18.36 9.57 22.16
CA GLU A 257 18.46 10.42 20.98
C GLU A 257 17.47 11.57 21.04
N ASP A 258 17.82 12.69 20.42
CA ASP A 258 16.91 13.82 20.29
C ASP A 258 15.75 13.48 19.33
N GLY A 259 14.53 13.85 19.71
CA GLY A 259 13.32 13.48 18.98
C GLY A 259 13.28 14.01 17.55
N ASP A 260 13.83 15.21 17.30
CA ASP A 260 13.90 15.79 15.96
C ASP A 260 14.89 14.99 15.09
N THR A 261 15.96 14.46 15.69
CA THR A 261 16.97 13.64 15.00
C THR A 261 16.37 12.29 14.54
N VAL A 262 15.61 11.62 15.41
CA VAL A 262 14.90 10.38 15.05
C VAL A 262 13.83 10.64 13.97
N GLU A 263 13.20 11.82 14.02
CA GLU A 263 12.26 12.25 12.98
C GLU A 263 12.94 12.49 11.63
N GLU A 264 14.15 13.06 11.59
CA GLU A 264 14.94 13.18 10.36
C GLU A 264 15.29 11.81 9.77
N TRP A 265 15.67 10.82 10.60
CA TRP A 265 15.91 9.45 10.11
C TRP A 265 14.66 8.84 9.47
N LEU A 266 13.51 9.04 10.09
CA LEU A 266 12.24 8.56 9.58
C LEU A 266 11.83 9.27 8.29
N THR A 267 11.85 10.60 8.29
CA THR A 267 11.26 11.42 7.23
C THR A 267 12.22 11.62 6.06
N ASP A 268 13.42 12.11 6.32
CA ASP A 268 14.40 12.48 5.30
C ASP A 268 15.15 11.27 4.73
N SER A 269 15.16 10.14 5.45
CA SER A 269 15.69 8.88 4.93
C SER A 269 14.60 7.89 4.54
N LEU A 270 13.86 7.31 5.50
CA LEU A 270 12.99 6.17 5.20
C LEU A 270 11.76 6.54 4.35
N VAL A 271 11.07 7.63 4.69
CA VAL A 271 9.90 8.10 3.93
C VAL A 271 10.35 8.70 2.61
N HIS A 272 11.42 9.51 2.60
CA HIS A 272 11.93 10.09 1.37
C HIS A 272 12.33 9.02 0.35
N LEU A 273 12.80 7.83 0.79
CA LEU A 273 13.13 6.70 -0.09
C LEU A 273 11.96 5.71 -0.33
N SER A 274 10.74 6.02 0.12
CA SER A 274 9.57 5.11 0.03
C SER A 274 9.76 3.74 0.69
N LEU A 275 10.63 3.66 1.69
CA LEU A 275 10.80 2.45 2.52
C LEU A 275 9.74 2.39 3.62
N VAL A 276 9.20 3.54 4.04
CA VAL A 276 8.10 3.67 5.02
C VAL A 276 7.05 4.64 4.48
N GLN A 277 5.78 4.37 4.76
CA GLN A 277 4.67 5.29 4.48
C GLN A 277 4.12 5.88 5.79
N ILE A 278 3.98 7.20 5.84
CA ILE A 278 3.23 7.87 6.90
C ILE A 278 1.77 7.99 6.47
N LYS A 279 0.85 7.48 7.30
CA LYS A 279 -0.59 7.67 7.15
C LYS A 279 -1.10 8.64 8.21
N VAL A 280 -1.86 9.63 7.78
CA VAL A 280 -2.62 10.51 8.68
C VAL A 280 -3.99 9.88 8.89
N MET A 281 -4.30 9.42 10.11
CA MET A 281 -5.63 8.92 10.45
C MET A 281 -6.58 10.10 10.71
N VAL A 282 -7.74 10.10 10.06
CA VAL A 282 -8.81 11.08 10.30
C VAL A 282 -9.86 10.41 11.19
N GLY A 283 -9.96 10.79 12.47
CA GLY A 283 -11.13 10.40 13.30
C GLY A 283 -10.90 10.09 14.78
N THR A 284 -9.67 9.85 15.21
CA THR A 284 -9.28 9.79 16.63
C THR A 284 -7.97 10.55 16.76
N LYS A 285 -7.82 11.38 17.81
CA LYS A 285 -6.69 12.29 18.11
C LYS A 285 -5.49 12.12 17.16
N PHE A 286 -5.20 13.17 16.38
CA PHE A 286 -4.06 13.29 15.46
C PHE A 286 -2.80 12.61 16.01
N ILE A 287 -2.61 11.34 15.66
CA ILE A 287 -1.38 10.60 15.87
C ILE A 287 -0.94 10.20 14.46
N PRO A 288 0.16 10.75 13.95
CA PRO A 288 0.74 10.25 12.70
C PRO A 288 1.09 8.77 12.90
N CYS A 289 0.56 7.90 12.05
CA CYS A 289 0.89 6.47 12.10
C CYS A 289 1.83 6.10 10.96
N CYS A 290 2.87 5.35 11.29
CA CYS A 290 3.76 4.78 10.28
C CYS A 290 3.23 3.41 9.85
N VAL A 291 3.40 3.09 8.57
CA VAL A 291 3.24 1.75 8.03
C VAL A 291 4.57 1.38 7.39
N ALA A 292 5.24 0.40 7.96
CA ALA A 292 6.48 -0.11 7.41
C ALA A 292 6.17 -0.88 6.11
N THR A 293 6.87 -0.58 5.02
CA THR A 293 6.60 -1.20 3.71
C THR A 293 7.28 -2.57 3.57
N PHE A 294 7.87 -3.09 4.65
CA PHE A 294 8.58 -4.38 4.69
C PHE A 294 7.59 -5.55 4.58
N GLY A 295 7.14 -5.81 3.36
CA GLY A 295 6.18 -6.86 3.03
C GLY A 295 6.40 -7.43 1.64
N ILE A 296 7.67 -7.64 1.26
CA ILE A 296 8.07 -8.53 0.16
C ILE A 296 8.40 -9.89 0.79
N SER A 297 7.37 -10.60 1.22
CA SER A 297 7.42 -12.03 1.54
C SER A 297 6.38 -12.74 0.69
#